data_AF-A0A9W6SXL2-F1
#
_entry.id   AF-A0A9W6SXL2-F1
#
_cell.length_a   1.000
_cell.length_b   1.000
_cell.length_c   1.000
_cell.angle_alpha   90.00
_cell.angle_beta   90.00
_cell.angle_gamma   90.00
#
_symmetry.space_group_name_H-M   'P 1'
#
loop_
_entity.id
_entity.type
_entity.pdbx_description
1 polymer ?
#
loop_
_entity_poly.entity_id
_entity_poly.type
_entity_poly.pdbx_seq_one_letter_code
_entity_poly.pdbx_strand_id
1 'polypeptide(L)'
;MCVGTAVVWDLWTLLDLKKGLTIRIFIKHFYARLLGLIVYPFALYLFWFYLHFEILNKSGPGDSFMSADFQETLGDSPLARDAKEVQYHDIITIKHKDTGCLLHSHPYTYPLRYDDGRISSQGQQVTCMHDFTDTNNHWEILPPTSVGDSKVLGRVVKQGDTFRLRHVNTNGYLLTHDVASPLYPTNEEFQVIEPEAGDAARFNDTLFRLDPFDKRKESPLKTKASVVKVFHVPTIVTMWTHNDELLPDWGFNQQEVNAS
;
A
#
# COMPACT_ATOMS: atom_id res chain seq x y z
N MET A 1 6.96 -36.74 8.40
CA MET A 1 5.85 -37.45 9.08
C MET A 1 6.30 -38.59 9.98
N CYS A 2 7.43 -39.28 9.74
CA CYS A 2 7.76 -40.53 10.46
C CYS A 2 8.19 -40.40 11.93
N VAL A 3 8.87 -39.32 12.33
CA VAL A 3 9.40 -39.19 13.71
C VAL A 3 8.31 -38.74 14.70
N GLY A 4 7.45 -37.81 14.29
CA GLY A 4 6.37 -37.29 15.14
C GLY A 4 5.32 -38.35 15.48
N THR A 5 4.93 -39.18 14.52
CA THR A 5 3.96 -40.26 14.75
C THR A 5 4.54 -41.35 15.65
N ALA A 6 5.82 -41.71 15.48
CA ALA A 6 6.51 -42.65 16.36
C ALA A 6 6.59 -42.15 17.81
N VAL A 7 6.81 -40.85 18.02
CA VAL A 7 6.85 -40.23 19.35
C VAL A 7 5.49 -40.21 20.03
N VAL A 8 4.42 -39.92 19.28
CA VAL A 8 3.04 -39.96 19.80
C VAL A 8 2.65 -41.38 20.16
N TRP A 9 3.00 -42.36 19.32
CA TRP A 9 2.78 -43.78 19.61
C TRP A 9 3.55 -44.25 20.84
N ASP A 10 4.82 -43.87 20.96
CA ASP A 10 5.66 -44.20 22.12
C ASP A 10 5.10 -43.57 23.41
N LEU A 11 4.70 -42.29 23.37
CA LEU A 11 4.03 -41.62 24.49
C LEU A 11 2.70 -42.29 24.87
N TRP A 12 1.90 -42.70 23.88
CA TRP A 12 0.64 -43.42 24.10
C TRP A 12 0.87 -44.76 24.80
N THR A 13 1.87 -45.55 24.36
CA THR A 13 2.21 -46.83 24.99
C THR A 13 2.87 -46.68 26.37
N LEU A 14 3.45 -45.52 26.70
CA LEU A 14 4.00 -45.21 28.02
C LEU A 14 2.92 -44.80 29.03
N LEU A 15 1.75 -44.36 28.54
CA LEU A 15 0.60 -43.97 29.34
C LEU A 15 -0.34 -45.16 29.65
N ASP A 16 -0.08 -46.33 29.06
CA ASP A 16 -0.84 -47.56 29.31
C ASP A 16 -0.70 -48.03 30.77
N LEU A 17 -1.85 -48.19 31.44
CA LEU A 17 -1.99 -48.58 32.84
C LEU A 17 -1.26 -49.89 33.19
N LYS A 18 -1.06 -50.77 32.20
CA LYS A 18 -0.36 -52.06 32.39
C LYS A 18 1.14 -51.94 32.65
N LYS A 19 1.78 -50.80 32.34
CA LYS A 19 3.23 -50.60 32.56
C LYS A 19 3.60 -50.12 33.97
N GLY A 20 2.62 -49.72 34.80
CA GLY A 20 2.86 -49.36 36.22
C GLY A 20 3.77 -48.13 36.43
N LEU A 21 3.95 -47.27 35.42
CA LEU A 21 4.83 -46.10 35.49
C LEU A 21 4.18 -44.95 36.28
N THR A 22 4.90 -44.41 37.25
CA THR A 22 4.47 -43.21 37.99
C THR A 22 4.39 -42.01 37.04
N ILE A 23 3.32 -41.21 37.16
CA ILE A 23 3.07 -40.01 36.33
C ILE A 23 4.28 -39.06 36.23
N ARG A 24 5.10 -38.99 37.28
CA ARG A 24 6.33 -38.18 37.33
C ARG A 24 7.38 -38.63 36.30
N ILE A 25 7.49 -39.94 36.05
CA ILE A 25 8.44 -40.50 35.08
C ILE A 25 7.94 -40.24 33.66
N PHE A 26 6.63 -40.37 33.42
CA PHE A 26 6.01 -39.99 32.15
C PHE A 26 6.26 -38.51 31.80
N ILE A 27 6.07 -37.60 32.76
CA ILE A 27 6.31 -36.17 32.56
C ILE A 27 7.78 -35.90 32.18
N LYS A 28 8.76 -36.56 32.84
CA LYS A 28 10.17 -36.45 32.44
C LYS A 28 10.41 -36.89 31.00
N HIS A 29 9.80 -38.00 30.60
CA HIS A 29 9.87 -38.54 29.25
C HIS A 29 9.23 -37.62 28.20
N PHE A 30 8.10 -36.99 28.54
CA PHE A 30 7.45 -36.01 27.69
C PHE A 30 8.32 -34.75 27.52
N TYR A 31 8.81 -34.17 28.62
CA TYR A 31 9.68 -32.98 28.56
C TYR A 31 10.98 -33.25 27.81
N ALA A 32 11.61 -34.40 28.01
CA ALA A 32 12.82 -34.76 27.27
C ALA A 32 12.59 -34.81 25.75
N ARG A 33 11.44 -35.36 25.31
CA ARG A 33 11.08 -35.43 23.89
C ARG A 33 10.64 -34.08 23.33
N LEU A 34 9.90 -33.27 24.11
CA LEU A 34 9.54 -31.90 23.74
C LEU A 34 10.79 -31.04 23.53
N LEU A 35 11.74 -31.09 24.47
CA LEU A 35 12.98 -30.34 24.37
C LEU A 35 13.87 -30.85 23.24
N GLY A 36 14.07 -32.17 23.14
CA GLY A 36 14.98 -32.77 22.17
C GLY A 36 14.48 -32.79 20.73
N LEU A 37 13.18 -32.89 20.50
CA LEU A 37 12.61 -33.08 19.16
C LEU A 37 11.87 -31.85 18.62
N ILE A 38 11.48 -30.90 19.48
CA ILE A 38 10.79 -29.68 19.05
C ILE A 38 11.67 -28.47 19.36
N VAL A 39 11.99 -28.22 20.63
CA VAL A 39 12.69 -26.98 21.02
C VAL A 39 14.09 -26.91 20.45
N TYR A 40 14.88 -27.97 20.57
CA TYR A 40 16.27 -27.97 20.11
C TYR A 40 16.39 -27.84 18.57
N PRO A 41 15.65 -28.62 17.74
CA PRO A 41 15.66 -28.42 16.29
C PRO A 41 15.14 -27.03 15.88
N PHE A 42 14.11 -26.52 16.55
CA PHE A 42 13.58 -25.18 16.28
C PHE A 42 14.60 -24.08 16.61
N ALA A 43 15.29 -24.19 17.75
CA ALA A 43 16.35 -23.25 18.13
C ALA A 43 17.53 -23.30 17.16
N LEU A 44 17.95 -24.50 16.72
CA LEU A 44 18.98 -24.64 15.68
C LEU A 44 18.56 -24.00 14.36
N TYR A 45 17.30 -24.19 13.94
CA TYR A 45 16.77 -23.55 12.74
C TYR A 45 16.82 -22.01 12.86
N LEU A 46 16.29 -21.44 13.95
CA LEU A 46 16.34 -20.00 14.18
C LEU A 46 17.77 -19.46 14.27
N PHE A 47 18.70 -20.22 14.86
CA PHE A 47 20.11 -19.85 14.94
C PHE A 47 20.75 -19.70 13.55
N TRP A 48 20.47 -20.64 12.63
CA TRP A 48 20.97 -20.52 11.25
C TRP A 48 20.33 -19.34 10.51
N PHE A 49 19.04 -19.06 10.74
CA PHE A 49 18.39 -17.86 10.20
C PHE A 49 18.99 -16.57 10.76
N TYR A 50 19.30 -16.54 12.06
CA TYR A 50 19.99 -15.43 12.69
C TYR A 50 21.36 -15.20 12.03
N LEU A 51 22.19 -16.24 11.91
CA LEU A 51 23.48 -16.13 11.22
C LEU A 51 23.32 -15.73 9.74
N HIS A 52 22.32 -16.25 9.05
CA HIS A 52 22.02 -15.89 7.66
C HIS A 52 21.78 -14.38 7.52
N PHE A 53 20.91 -13.80 8.35
CA PHE A 53 20.60 -12.37 8.31
C PHE A 53 21.74 -11.49 8.85
N GLU A 54 22.53 -11.97 9.81
CA GLU A 54 23.69 -11.24 10.33
C GLU A 54 24.81 -11.16 9.28
N ILE A 55 25.04 -12.24 8.53
CA ILE A 55 26.09 -12.30 7.49
C ILE A 55 25.65 -11.61 6.19
N LEU A 56 24.39 -11.80 5.77
CA LEU A 56 23.83 -11.25 4.54
C LEU A 56 23.06 -9.96 4.81
N ASN A 57 23.77 -8.95 5.32
CA ASN A 57 23.23 -7.62 5.60
C ASN A 57 23.27 -6.66 4.39
N LYS A 58 23.53 -7.18 3.19
CA LYS A 58 23.64 -6.42 1.94
C LYS A 58 22.56 -6.82 0.96
N SER A 59 22.18 -5.87 0.11
CA SER A 59 21.12 -6.12 -0.86
C SER A 59 21.52 -7.04 -2.02
N GLY A 60 20.58 -7.88 -2.44
CA GLY A 60 20.74 -8.83 -3.55
C GLY A 60 19.48 -9.00 -4.40
N PRO A 61 19.54 -9.80 -5.49
CA PRO A 61 18.42 -9.96 -6.44
C PRO A 61 17.12 -10.51 -5.81
N GLY A 62 17.25 -11.25 -4.70
CA GLY A 62 16.14 -11.86 -3.97
C GLY A 62 15.38 -10.92 -3.04
N ASP A 63 15.89 -9.72 -2.77
CA ASP A 63 15.27 -8.82 -1.78
C ASP A 63 13.93 -8.26 -2.26
N SER A 64 13.69 -8.25 -3.57
CA SER A 64 12.45 -7.77 -4.19
C SER A 64 11.19 -8.49 -3.68
N PHE A 65 11.34 -9.69 -3.13
CA PHE A 65 10.25 -10.46 -2.51
C PHE A 65 10.03 -10.13 -1.03
N MET A 66 10.92 -9.34 -0.40
CA MET A 66 10.83 -8.94 1.00
C MET A 66 10.06 -7.63 1.18
N SER A 67 9.61 -7.35 2.41
CA SER A 67 8.96 -6.08 2.73
C SER A 67 9.92 -4.90 2.59
N ALA A 68 9.38 -3.71 2.30
CA ALA A 68 10.17 -2.48 2.22
C ALA A 68 10.94 -2.19 3.52
N ASP A 69 10.33 -2.45 4.68
CA ASP A 69 10.98 -2.31 5.99
C ASP A 69 12.23 -3.20 6.11
N PHE A 70 12.14 -4.46 5.66
CA PHE A 70 13.28 -5.37 5.70
C PHE A 70 14.36 -4.92 4.72
N GLN A 71 13.97 -4.47 3.52
CA GLN A 71 14.89 -3.91 2.54
C GLN A 71 15.61 -2.65 3.08
N GLU A 72 14.98 -1.84 3.95
CA GLU A 72 15.63 -0.67 4.57
C GLU A 72 16.76 -1.09 5.53
N THR A 73 16.69 -2.27 6.15
CA THR A 73 17.74 -2.77 7.05
C THR A 73 19.01 -3.24 6.33
N LEU A 74 18.96 -3.40 5.01
CA LEU A 74 20.10 -3.87 4.21
C LEU A 74 20.99 -2.67 3.83
N GLY A 75 22.27 -2.74 4.20
CA GLY A 75 23.19 -1.58 4.18
C GLY A 75 23.47 -1.00 2.78
N ASP A 76 23.17 -1.75 1.72
CA ASP A 76 23.36 -1.34 0.31
C ASP A 76 22.02 -1.30 -0.47
N SER A 77 20.87 -1.25 0.22
CA SER A 77 19.57 -1.20 -0.43
C SER A 77 19.44 0.08 -1.28
N PRO A 78 19.28 -0.04 -2.61
CA PRO A 78 19.03 1.12 -3.47
C PRO A 78 17.77 1.88 -3.03
N LEU A 79 16.82 1.16 -2.43
CA LEU A 79 15.58 1.72 -1.89
C LEU A 79 15.84 2.67 -0.72
N ALA A 80 16.68 2.27 0.24
CA ALA A 80 17.02 3.08 1.42
C ALA A 80 17.90 4.27 1.06
N ARG A 81 18.84 4.08 0.12
CA ARG A 81 19.76 5.14 -0.32
C ARG A 81 19.05 6.25 -1.12
N ASP A 82 18.04 5.89 -1.90
CA ASP A 82 17.31 6.84 -2.76
C ASP A 82 16.01 7.35 -2.12
N ALA A 83 15.60 6.82 -0.95
CA ALA A 83 14.43 7.27 -0.23
C ALA A 83 14.63 8.71 0.26
N LYS A 84 13.77 9.61 -0.22
CA LYS A 84 13.75 11.02 0.17
C LYS A 84 12.47 11.30 0.93
N GLU A 85 12.55 12.14 1.95
CA GLU A 85 11.35 12.66 2.61
C GLU A 85 10.58 13.55 1.64
N VAL A 86 9.27 13.36 1.58
CA VAL A 86 8.36 14.15 0.75
C VAL A 86 7.97 15.40 1.51
N GLN A 87 8.06 16.55 0.86
CA GLN A 87 7.62 17.84 1.39
C GLN A 87 6.39 18.33 0.64
N TYR A 88 5.57 19.15 1.30
CA TYR A 88 4.51 19.86 0.59
C TYR A 88 5.11 20.74 -0.50
N HIS A 89 4.41 20.80 -1.64
CA HIS A 89 4.83 21.39 -2.92
C HIS A 89 5.86 20.58 -3.72
N ASP A 90 6.26 19.39 -3.26
CA ASP A 90 7.01 18.48 -4.11
C ASP A 90 6.13 17.95 -5.25
N ILE A 91 6.75 17.81 -6.42
CA ILE A 91 6.17 17.09 -7.56
C ILE A 91 6.53 15.61 -7.41
N ILE A 92 5.50 14.77 -7.29
CA ILE A 92 5.60 13.34 -7.08
C ILE A 92 4.85 12.57 -8.17
N THR A 93 5.23 11.30 -8.33
CA THR A 93 4.46 10.30 -9.07
C THR A 93 3.97 9.26 -8.08
N ILE A 94 2.70 8.88 -8.15
CA ILE A 94 2.11 7.90 -7.24
C ILE A 94 1.98 6.57 -7.98
N LYS A 95 2.65 5.54 -7.47
CA LYS A 95 2.65 4.19 -8.07
C LYS A 95 1.74 3.26 -7.28
N HIS A 96 0.81 2.60 -7.95
CA HIS A 96 0.02 1.54 -7.34
C HIS A 96 0.92 0.31 -7.07
N LYS A 97 0.84 -0.22 -5.84
CA LYS A 97 1.76 -1.27 -5.38
C LYS A 97 1.64 -2.56 -6.19
N ASP A 98 0.42 -3.01 -6.45
CA ASP A 98 0.18 -4.34 -7.00
C ASP A 98 0.17 -4.35 -8.53
N THR A 99 -0.50 -3.38 -9.17
CA THR A 99 -0.53 -3.28 -10.64
C THR A 99 0.68 -2.56 -11.22
N GLY A 100 1.39 -1.76 -10.42
CA GLY A 100 2.61 -1.05 -10.84
C GLY A 100 2.39 0.19 -11.72
N CYS A 101 1.15 0.53 -12.05
CA CYS A 101 0.82 1.72 -12.83
C CYS A 101 1.01 3.02 -12.01
N LEU A 102 1.15 4.15 -12.69
CA LEU A 102 1.20 5.49 -12.11
C LEU A 102 -0.16 6.19 -12.24
N LEU A 103 -0.56 6.91 -11.19
CA LEU A 103 -1.70 7.82 -11.24
C LEU A 103 -1.48 8.88 -12.33
N HIS A 104 -2.46 8.98 -13.23
CA HIS A 104 -2.37 9.75 -14.45
C HIS A 104 -3.61 10.61 -14.68
N SER A 105 -3.45 11.74 -15.34
CA SER A 105 -4.58 12.52 -15.85
C SER A 105 -4.19 13.32 -17.09
N HIS A 106 -5.16 13.60 -17.95
CA HIS A 106 -4.95 14.29 -19.23
C HIS A 106 -6.18 15.12 -19.59
N PRO A 107 -6.11 16.09 -20.53
CA PRO A 107 -7.22 17.01 -20.84
C PRO A 107 -8.34 16.38 -21.69
N TYR A 108 -8.70 15.12 -21.41
CA TYR A 108 -9.86 14.44 -21.94
C TYR A 108 -10.83 14.15 -20.81
N THR A 109 -12.13 14.15 -21.13
CA THR A 109 -13.20 14.05 -20.15
C THR A 109 -13.97 12.73 -20.27
N TYR A 110 -14.62 12.31 -19.19
CA TYR A 110 -15.54 11.16 -19.24
C TYR A 110 -16.68 11.41 -20.25
N PRO A 111 -17.18 10.37 -20.93
CA PRO A 111 -18.30 10.51 -21.86
C PRO A 111 -19.57 10.90 -21.10
N LEU A 112 -20.48 11.68 -21.73
CA LEU A 112 -21.75 12.08 -21.08
C LEU A 112 -22.53 10.89 -20.51
N ARG A 113 -22.50 9.77 -21.24
CA ARG A 113 -23.14 8.52 -20.87
C ARG A 113 -22.18 7.37 -21.09
N TYR A 114 -22.18 6.44 -20.16
CA TYR A 114 -21.54 5.13 -20.31
C TYR A 114 -22.42 4.20 -21.16
N ASP A 115 -21.85 3.09 -21.62
CA ASP A 115 -22.53 2.14 -22.51
C ASP A 115 -23.78 1.51 -21.87
N ASP A 116 -23.83 1.45 -20.54
CA ASP A 116 -24.98 0.96 -19.77
C ASP A 116 -26.04 2.05 -19.49
N GLY A 117 -25.85 3.26 -20.00
CA GLY A 117 -26.79 4.38 -19.91
C GLY A 117 -26.63 5.28 -18.68
N ARG A 118 -25.75 4.94 -17.72
CA ARG A 118 -25.41 5.81 -16.59
C ARG A 118 -24.78 7.12 -17.08
N ILE A 119 -24.97 8.20 -16.32
CA ILE A 119 -24.46 9.54 -16.63
C ILE A 119 -23.20 9.77 -15.80
N SER A 120 -22.13 10.21 -16.45
CA SER A 120 -20.88 10.59 -15.77
C SER A 120 -20.89 12.06 -15.34
N SER A 121 -19.84 12.48 -14.65
CA SER A 121 -19.60 13.89 -14.33
C SER A 121 -19.24 14.75 -15.55
N GLN A 122 -18.81 14.13 -16.65
CA GLN A 122 -18.07 14.77 -17.76
C GLN A 122 -16.80 15.53 -17.32
N GLY A 123 -16.27 15.20 -16.14
CA GLY A 123 -15.02 15.76 -15.65
C GLY A 123 -13.81 15.24 -16.39
N GLN A 124 -12.67 15.90 -16.14
CA GLN A 124 -11.38 15.45 -16.63
C GLN A 124 -11.04 14.08 -16.02
N GLN A 125 -10.67 13.12 -16.88
CA GLN A 125 -10.44 11.74 -16.49
C GLN A 125 -9.22 11.60 -15.58
N VAL A 126 -9.30 10.66 -14.64
CA VAL A 126 -8.18 10.20 -13.81
C VAL A 126 -8.07 8.69 -13.96
N THR A 127 -6.89 8.26 -14.36
CA THR A 127 -6.61 6.87 -14.75
C THR A 127 -5.28 6.42 -14.16
N CYS A 128 -4.87 5.19 -14.48
CA CYS A 128 -3.56 4.68 -14.11
C CYS A 128 -2.86 4.05 -15.32
N MET A 129 -1.60 4.45 -15.58
CA MET A 129 -0.85 4.07 -16.79
C MET A 129 0.53 3.48 -16.50
N HIS A 130 1.12 2.77 -17.46
CA HIS A 130 2.46 2.17 -17.36
C HIS A 130 3.57 2.96 -18.07
N ASP A 131 3.25 4.08 -18.72
CA ASP A 131 4.28 4.95 -19.28
C ASP A 131 4.88 5.84 -18.18
N PHE A 132 6.00 5.39 -17.61
CA PHE A 132 6.69 6.11 -16.53
C PHE A 132 7.38 7.41 -17.00
N THR A 133 7.40 7.70 -18.31
CA THR A 133 8.07 8.88 -18.86
C THR A 133 7.11 10.03 -19.15
N ASP A 134 5.80 9.78 -19.09
CA ASP A 134 4.78 10.81 -19.32
C ASP A 134 4.75 11.82 -18.15
N THR A 135 4.79 13.10 -18.49
CA THR A 135 4.73 14.21 -17.53
C THR A 135 3.34 14.40 -16.94
N ASN A 136 2.30 13.82 -17.55
CA ASN A 136 0.93 13.75 -17.03
C ASN A 136 0.79 12.82 -15.81
N ASN A 137 1.86 12.13 -15.42
CA ASN A 137 1.91 11.39 -14.15
C ASN A 137 2.34 12.27 -12.96
N HIS A 138 2.63 13.56 -13.20
CA HIS A 138 3.16 14.46 -12.19
C HIS A 138 2.03 15.13 -11.39
N TRP A 139 2.08 14.93 -10.09
CA TRP A 139 1.15 15.51 -9.12
C TRP A 139 1.94 16.31 -8.09
N GLU A 140 1.46 17.51 -7.77
CA GLU A 140 1.98 18.27 -6.64
C GLU A 140 1.18 17.96 -5.39
N ILE A 141 1.88 17.61 -4.31
CA ILE A 141 1.26 17.37 -3.01
C ILE A 141 1.09 18.67 -2.23
N LEU A 142 -0.14 19.02 -1.87
CA LEU A 142 -0.48 20.30 -1.28
C LEU A 142 -1.04 20.13 0.15
N PRO A 143 -0.82 21.12 1.04
CA PRO A 143 -1.41 21.10 2.37
C PRO A 143 -2.95 21.19 2.29
N PRO A 144 -3.66 20.78 3.35
CA PRO A 144 -5.13 20.79 3.38
C PRO A 144 -5.68 22.19 3.72
N THR A 145 -5.10 23.24 3.15
CA THR A 145 -5.49 24.64 3.39
C THR A 145 -6.03 25.26 2.11
N SER A 146 -7.16 25.96 2.21
CA SER A 146 -7.68 26.82 1.14
C SER A 146 -6.85 28.10 1.13
N VAL A 147 -6.14 28.35 0.04
CA VAL A 147 -5.43 29.60 -0.34
C VAL A 147 -5.25 30.64 0.78
N GLY A 148 -4.03 30.76 1.32
CA GLY A 148 -3.66 31.88 2.20
C GLY A 148 -2.67 31.50 3.30
N ASP A 149 -2.76 30.27 3.82
CA ASP A 149 -1.81 29.78 4.81
C ASP A 149 -0.64 29.06 4.12
N SER A 150 0.38 29.89 3.88
CA SER A 150 1.79 29.52 3.92
C SER A 150 2.28 28.53 2.85
N LYS A 151 2.87 29.09 1.79
CA LYS A 151 4.00 28.50 1.05
C LYS A 151 5.22 28.32 1.97
N VAL A 152 5.04 27.70 3.13
CA VAL A 152 6.14 27.33 4.02
C VAL A 152 6.80 26.12 3.39
N LEU A 153 7.84 26.42 2.62
CA LEU A 153 8.76 25.43 2.09
C LEU A 153 9.41 24.67 3.25
N GLY A 154 9.75 23.40 3.03
CA GLY A 154 10.40 22.58 4.06
C GLY A 154 9.46 21.84 4.99
N ARG A 155 8.14 21.94 4.83
CA ARG A 155 7.20 21.15 5.64
C ARG A 155 7.11 19.73 5.10
N VAL A 156 7.61 18.77 5.88
CA VAL A 156 7.54 17.34 5.58
C VAL A 156 6.10 16.83 5.68
N VAL A 157 5.69 16.02 4.70
CA VAL A 157 4.42 15.29 4.71
C VAL A 157 4.56 14.06 5.60
N LYS A 158 3.60 13.84 6.49
CA LYS A 158 3.57 12.64 7.34
C LYS A 158 2.55 11.64 6.84
N GLN A 159 2.77 10.35 7.11
CA GLN A 159 1.89 9.28 6.64
C GLN A 159 0.47 9.28 7.22
N GLY A 160 0.12 10.21 8.12
CA GLY A 160 -1.24 10.41 8.65
C GLY A 160 -1.87 11.75 8.26
N ASP A 161 -1.17 12.57 7.48
CA ASP A 161 -1.62 13.92 7.14
C ASP A 161 -2.79 13.89 6.15
N THR A 162 -3.64 14.90 6.27
CA THR A 162 -4.58 15.28 5.21
C THR A 162 -3.86 16.18 4.21
N PHE A 163 -4.10 15.98 2.92
CA PHE A 163 -3.46 16.66 1.81
C PHE A 163 -4.43 16.82 0.64
N ARG A 164 -4.00 17.58 -0.36
CA ARG A 164 -4.65 17.69 -1.67
C ARG A 164 -3.63 17.32 -2.76
N LEU A 165 -4.11 16.88 -3.91
CA LEU A 165 -3.26 16.65 -5.08
C LEU A 165 -3.64 17.60 -6.19
N ARG A 166 -2.65 18.28 -6.76
CA ARG A 166 -2.82 19.09 -7.97
C ARG A 166 -2.14 18.42 -9.14
N HIS A 167 -2.87 18.22 -10.22
CA HIS A 167 -2.27 17.71 -11.45
C HIS A 167 -1.42 18.82 -12.09
N VAL A 168 -0.14 18.56 -12.36
CA VAL A 168 0.80 19.60 -12.76
C VAL A 168 0.46 20.19 -14.12
N ASN A 169 0.13 19.33 -15.10
CA ASN A 169 -0.05 19.77 -16.49
C ASN A 169 -1.39 20.47 -16.74
N THR A 170 -2.48 20.06 -16.07
CA THR A 170 -3.80 20.70 -16.22
C THR A 170 -4.15 21.66 -15.10
N ASN A 171 -3.30 21.77 -14.07
CA ASN A 171 -3.43 22.70 -12.95
C ASN A 171 -4.73 22.57 -12.13
N GLY A 172 -5.48 21.46 -12.26
CA GLY A 172 -6.66 21.19 -11.44
C GLY A 172 -6.37 20.31 -10.24
N TYR A 173 -7.33 20.20 -9.32
CA TYR A 173 -7.23 19.35 -8.13
C TYR A 173 -7.86 17.98 -8.36
N LEU A 174 -7.23 16.94 -7.83
CA LEU A 174 -7.88 15.64 -7.72
C LEU A 174 -9.12 15.74 -6.84
N LEU A 175 -10.20 15.12 -7.29
CA LEU A 175 -11.49 15.09 -6.59
C LEU A 175 -12.15 13.73 -6.80
N THR A 176 -12.85 13.25 -5.78
CA THR A 176 -13.84 12.17 -5.91
C THR A 176 -15.17 12.65 -5.33
N HIS A 177 -16.26 12.06 -5.78
CA HIS A 177 -17.61 12.50 -5.43
C HIS A 177 -18.64 11.41 -5.72
N ASP A 178 -19.87 11.63 -5.27
CA ASP A 178 -21.02 10.74 -5.44
C ASP A 178 -21.51 10.67 -6.91
N VAL A 179 -20.64 10.17 -7.79
CA VAL A 179 -20.87 9.77 -9.17
C VAL A 179 -20.23 8.41 -9.34
N ALA A 180 -20.98 7.47 -9.90
CA ALA A 180 -20.53 6.09 -10.04
C ALA A 180 -19.36 5.97 -11.04
N SER A 181 -18.33 5.20 -10.66
CA SER A 181 -17.18 4.94 -11.53
C SER A 181 -17.57 4.17 -12.80
N PRO A 182 -16.85 4.34 -13.92
CA PRO A 182 -17.16 3.72 -15.21
C PRO A 182 -17.38 2.20 -15.15
N LEU A 183 -16.48 1.44 -14.54
CA LEU A 183 -16.51 -0.03 -14.54
C LEU A 183 -17.11 -0.62 -13.27
N TYR A 184 -17.03 0.09 -12.13
CA TYR A 184 -17.58 -0.37 -10.84
C TYR A 184 -18.69 0.58 -10.35
N PRO A 185 -19.98 0.29 -10.63
CA PRO A 185 -21.08 1.21 -10.33
C PRO A 185 -21.30 1.53 -8.85
N THR A 186 -20.74 0.72 -7.95
CA THR A 186 -20.81 0.92 -6.48
C THR A 186 -19.70 1.81 -5.94
N ASN A 187 -18.72 2.15 -6.76
CA ASN A 187 -17.55 2.94 -6.39
C ASN A 187 -17.69 4.35 -6.94
N GLU A 188 -17.01 5.32 -6.31
CA GLU A 188 -17.01 6.70 -6.77
C GLU A 188 -16.00 6.94 -7.90
N GLU A 189 -16.33 7.87 -8.79
CA GLU A 189 -15.50 8.34 -9.90
C GLU A 189 -14.50 9.41 -9.43
N PHE A 190 -13.23 9.23 -9.81
CA PHE A 190 -12.21 10.25 -9.69
C PHE A 190 -12.17 11.16 -10.92
N GLN A 191 -12.07 12.46 -10.68
CA GLN A 191 -11.88 13.47 -11.72
C GLN A 191 -10.86 14.53 -11.29
N VAL A 192 -10.39 15.34 -12.23
CA VAL A 192 -9.70 16.60 -11.94
C VAL A 192 -10.69 17.75 -12.07
N ILE A 193 -10.78 18.58 -11.03
CA ILE A 193 -11.64 19.77 -11.00
C ILE A 193 -10.82 21.06 -11.11
N GLU A 194 -11.40 22.07 -11.73
CA GLU A 194 -10.80 23.40 -11.87
C GLU A 194 -10.51 24.07 -10.51
N PRO A 195 -9.42 24.84 -10.38
CA PRO A 195 -9.02 25.47 -9.13
C PRO A 195 -10.09 26.32 -8.46
N GLU A 196 -10.86 27.10 -9.22
CA GLU A 196 -11.87 28.01 -8.67
C GLU A 196 -12.96 27.26 -7.90
N ALA A 197 -13.41 26.12 -8.44
CA ALA A 197 -14.40 25.27 -7.78
C ALA A 197 -13.77 24.45 -6.64
N GLY A 198 -12.55 23.94 -6.84
CA GLY A 198 -11.80 23.18 -5.86
C GLY A 198 -11.35 24.01 -4.65
N ASP A 199 -11.14 25.32 -4.79
CA ASP A 199 -10.79 26.22 -3.68
C ASP A 199 -12.01 26.84 -3.00
N ALA A 200 -13.21 26.63 -3.54
CA ALA A 200 -14.47 27.14 -3.00
C ALA A 200 -15.43 26.00 -2.65
N ALA A 201 -16.49 25.81 -3.45
CA ALA A 201 -17.62 24.95 -3.11
C ALA A 201 -17.26 23.46 -3.00
N ARG A 202 -16.20 23.01 -3.68
CA ARG A 202 -15.79 21.60 -3.72
C ARG A 202 -14.50 21.33 -2.93
N PHE A 203 -14.08 22.26 -2.07
CA PHE A 203 -12.84 22.12 -1.30
C PHE A 203 -12.77 20.81 -0.50
N ASN A 204 -13.84 20.46 0.21
CA ASN A 204 -13.87 19.25 1.02
C ASN A 204 -13.69 17.97 0.20
N ASP A 205 -14.17 17.95 -1.05
CA ASP A 205 -14.10 16.79 -1.95
C ASP A 205 -12.71 16.60 -2.58
N THR A 206 -11.79 17.54 -2.32
CA THR A 206 -10.39 17.46 -2.74
C THR A 206 -9.46 17.02 -1.61
N LEU A 207 -10.01 16.75 -0.42
CA LEU A 207 -9.24 16.38 0.77
C LEU A 207 -9.06 14.87 0.84
N PHE A 208 -7.79 14.45 0.86
CA PHE A 208 -7.39 13.06 1.03
C PHE A 208 -6.52 12.91 2.25
N ARG A 209 -6.52 11.73 2.87
CA ARG A 209 -5.68 11.40 4.02
C ARG A 209 -4.81 10.20 3.70
N LEU A 210 -3.53 10.31 4.04
CA LEU A 210 -2.62 9.16 4.01
C LEU A 210 -2.92 8.29 5.24
N ASP A 211 -3.12 6.99 5.03
CA ASP A 211 -3.19 6.01 6.11
C ASP A 211 -2.04 5.01 5.93
N PRO A 212 -1.13 4.90 6.91
CA PRO A 212 0.05 4.08 6.79
C PRO A 212 -0.29 2.60 6.93
N PHE A 213 0.21 1.75 6.02
CA PHE A 213 -0.01 0.31 6.09
C PHE A 213 0.59 -0.32 7.37
N ASP A 214 1.72 0.21 7.82
CA ASP A 214 2.44 -0.22 9.03
C ASP A 214 1.86 0.38 10.34
N LYS A 215 0.78 1.16 10.24
CA LYS A 215 0.12 1.87 11.35
C LYS A 215 1.02 2.88 12.10
N ARG A 216 2.20 3.23 11.58
CA ARG A 216 3.09 4.25 12.17
C ARG A 216 2.64 5.65 11.78
N LYS A 217 1.55 6.08 12.42
CA LYS A 217 1.05 7.47 12.32
C LYS A 217 2.16 8.44 12.76
N GLU A 218 2.27 9.58 12.09
CA GLU A 218 3.28 10.64 12.30
C GLU A 218 4.69 10.40 11.72
N SER A 219 4.98 9.25 11.12
CA SER A 219 6.26 9.05 10.43
C SER A 219 6.34 9.91 9.16
N PRO A 220 7.52 10.46 8.80
CA PRO A 220 7.72 11.09 7.51
C PRO A 220 7.31 10.16 6.36
N LEU A 221 6.64 10.72 5.36
CA LEU A 221 6.41 10.05 4.09
C LEU A 221 7.74 10.04 3.32
N LYS A 222 8.25 8.85 3.02
CA LYS A 222 9.49 8.66 2.26
C LYS A 222 9.19 8.04 0.90
N THR A 223 9.81 8.58 -0.14
CA THR A 223 9.72 8.00 -1.50
C THR A 223 10.25 6.57 -1.51
N LYS A 224 9.60 5.68 -2.27
CA LYS A 224 9.88 4.23 -2.42
C LYS A 224 9.77 3.38 -1.14
N ALA A 225 9.98 3.93 0.05
CA ALA A 225 9.97 3.20 1.32
C ALA A 225 8.59 3.19 1.99
N SER A 226 7.80 4.25 1.85
CA SER A 226 6.46 4.32 2.45
C SER A 226 5.40 3.68 1.56
N VAL A 227 4.63 2.73 2.13
CA VAL A 227 3.41 2.18 1.52
C VAL A 227 2.20 2.71 2.29
N VAL A 228 1.36 3.46 1.59
CA VAL A 228 0.22 4.19 2.17
C VAL A 228 -1.06 3.91 1.39
N LYS A 229 -2.19 3.97 2.08
CA LYS A 229 -3.52 4.03 1.48
C LYS A 229 -3.97 5.49 1.42
N VAL A 230 -4.65 5.87 0.34
CA VAL A 230 -5.18 7.21 0.16
C VAL A 230 -6.69 7.16 0.39
N PHE A 231 -7.16 7.80 1.47
CA PHE A 231 -8.57 7.86 1.82
C PHE A 231 -9.15 9.21 1.43
N HIS A 232 -10.33 9.21 0.80
CA HIS A 232 -11.11 10.43 0.67
C HIS A 232 -11.71 10.82 2.02
N VAL A 233 -11.51 12.06 2.47
CA VAL A 233 -11.90 12.48 3.82
C VAL A 233 -13.41 12.52 4.03
N PRO A 234 -14.22 13.11 3.12
CA PRO A 234 -15.68 13.16 3.28
C PRO A 234 -16.36 11.79 3.25
N THR A 235 -16.04 10.93 2.29
CA THR A 235 -16.78 9.67 2.06
C THR A 235 -16.08 8.42 2.61
N ILE A 236 -14.85 8.55 3.12
CA ILE A 236 -14.10 7.47 3.81
C ILE A 236 -13.79 6.26 2.89
N VAL A 237 -13.97 6.42 1.58
CA VAL A 237 -13.57 5.49 0.54
C VAL A 237 -12.07 5.57 0.28
N THR A 238 -11.49 4.49 -0.23
CA THR A 238 -10.05 4.40 -0.57
C THR A 238 -9.87 4.49 -2.08
N MET A 239 -8.85 5.22 -2.53
CA MET A 239 -8.42 5.18 -3.92
C MET A 239 -7.92 3.77 -4.28
N TRP A 240 -8.48 3.21 -5.34
CA TRP A 240 -8.16 1.87 -5.81
C TRP A 240 -8.12 1.81 -7.35
N THR A 241 -7.42 0.82 -7.87
CA THR A 241 -7.28 0.56 -9.30
C THR A 241 -7.13 -0.94 -9.53
N HIS A 242 -7.48 -1.38 -10.73
CA HIS A 242 -7.51 -2.78 -11.12
C HIS A 242 -7.02 -2.94 -12.57
N ASN A 243 -6.77 -4.17 -12.98
CA ASN A 243 -6.23 -4.50 -14.30
C ASN A 243 -6.90 -5.73 -14.94
N ASP A 244 -8.02 -6.19 -14.38
CA ASP A 244 -8.88 -7.23 -14.96
C ASP A 244 -9.71 -6.70 -16.13
N GLU A 245 -10.09 -5.42 -16.09
CA GLU A 245 -10.74 -4.72 -17.19
C GLU A 245 -10.13 -3.32 -17.39
N LEU A 246 -9.99 -2.88 -18.63
CA LEU A 246 -9.46 -1.55 -18.98
C LEU A 246 -10.60 -0.65 -19.44
N LEU A 247 -10.41 0.66 -19.29
CA LEU A 247 -11.36 1.62 -19.82
C LEU A 247 -11.50 1.45 -21.35
N PRO A 248 -12.70 1.67 -21.92
CA PRO A 248 -12.91 1.60 -23.37
C PRO A 248 -12.07 2.64 -24.15
N ASP A 249 -12.25 2.71 -25.46
CA ASP A 249 -11.48 3.60 -26.35
C ASP A 249 -11.49 5.08 -25.91
N TRP A 250 -12.59 5.55 -25.30
CA TRP A 250 -12.67 6.92 -24.76
C TRP A 250 -11.73 7.18 -23.57
N GLY A 251 -11.28 6.13 -22.89
CA GLY A 251 -10.31 6.15 -21.79
C GLY A 251 -8.96 5.52 -22.19
N PHE A 252 -8.69 5.44 -23.50
CA PHE A 252 -7.39 5.03 -24.07
C PHE A 252 -6.88 3.65 -23.63
N ASN A 253 -7.76 2.73 -23.24
CA ASN A 253 -7.37 1.41 -22.71
C ASN A 253 -6.43 1.53 -21.48
N GLN A 254 -6.64 2.55 -20.64
CA GLN A 254 -5.92 2.74 -19.38
C GLN A 254 -6.66 2.06 -18.22
N GLN A 255 -5.97 1.85 -17.09
CA GLN A 255 -6.61 1.31 -15.89
C GLN A 255 -7.51 2.38 -15.27
N GLU A 256 -8.69 1.97 -14.81
CA GLU A 256 -9.59 2.84 -14.07
C GLU A 256 -9.03 3.13 -12.68
N VAL A 257 -9.19 4.38 -12.22
CA VAL A 257 -9.00 4.75 -10.81
C VAL A 257 -10.38 5.07 -10.23
N ASN A 258 -10.77 4.36 -9.19
CA ASN A 258 -12.07 4.49 -8.54
C ASN A 258 -11.92 4.53 -7.02
N ALA A 259 -12.98 4.93 -6.31
CA ALA A 259 -12.98 5.03 -4.85
C ALA A 259 -13.94 3.98 -4.24
N SER A 260 -13.38 3.03 -3.48
CA SER A 260 -14.10 1.88 -2.88
C SER A 260 -14.20 1.94 -1.37
#